data_AF-A0A3D0H0G8-F1
#
_entry.id   AF-A0A3D0H0G8-F1
#
_cell.length_a   1.000
_cell.length_b   1.000
_cell.length_c   1.000
_cell.angle_alpha   90.00
_cell.angle_beta   90.00
_cell.angle_gamma   90.00
#
_symmetry.space_group_name_H-M   'P 1'
#
loop_
_entity.id
_entity.type
_entity.pdbx_description
1 polymer ?
#
loop_
_entity_poly.entity_id
_entity_poly.type
_entity_poly.pdbx_seq_one_letter_code
_entity_poly.pdbx_strand_id
1 'polypeptide(L)'
;GTSGCQLNCVACGQICPTAAIRPLSLDEKLGRGVYAASGPIRMGTAFVDRNRCLPWAMDRPCIVCQENCPLSPKAIYVEDVFRAVRAGVMAVQPVDGSSLEVPEAALALLPPAHVLSSGDYFVAKSGAAGEERRRIVDQAGTRLSLSEDFPWQTPLEPGATIAIQVRLQRPQVDLQRCIGCGVCEHECPVSGLRAIRVTAENETRTRKHGLAL
;
A
#
# COMPACT_ATOMS: atom_id res chain seq x y z
N GLY A 1 9.28 -0.90 -21.01
CA GLY A 1 8.49 -2.12 -21.22
C GLY A 1 7.04 -1.79 -20.93
N THR A 2 6.12 -2.21 -21.78
CA THR A 2 4.67 -1.94 -21.63
C THR A 2 3.99 -2.85 -20.61
N SER A 3 4.70 -3.79 -19.98
CA SER A 3 4.17 -4.70 -18.96
C SER A 3 5.30 -5.32 -18.11
N GLY A 4 4.93 -6.01 -17.03
CA GLY A 4 5.85 -6.84 -16.25
C GLY A 4 6.09 -8.23 -16.85
N CYS A 5 7.13 -8.92 -16.37
CA CYS A 5 7.44 -10.30 -16.71
C CYS A 5 6.37 -11.27 -16.17
N GLN A 6 5.73 -12.00 -17.07
CA GLN A 6 4.72 -13.02 -16.73
C GLN A 6 5.36 -14.25 -16.09
N LEU A 7 4.87 -14.68 -14.92
CA LEU A 7 5.49 -15.79 -14.16
C LEU A 7 5.62 -17.08 -14.99
N ASN A 8 4.55 -17.46 -15.69
CA ASN A 8 4.47 -18.72 -16.43
C ASN A 8 4.92 -18.60 -17.91
N CYS A 9 5.83 -17.67 -18.23
CA CYS A 9 6.33 -17.46 -19.59
C CYS A 9 7.85 -17.48 -19.65
N VAL A 10 8.41 -18.16 -20.66
CA VAL A 10 9.87 -18.21 -20.95
C VAL A 10 10.18 -17.83 -22.40
N ALA A 11 9.21 -17.26 -23.13
CA ALA A 11 9.32 -16.96 -24.56
C ALA A 11 10.55 -16.09 -24.92
N CYS A 12 10.93 -15.15 -24.04
CA CYS A 12 12.09 -14.28 -24.25
C CYS A 12 13.40 -15.05 -24.47
N GLY A 13 13.61 -16.17 -23.75
CA GLY A 13 14.80 -17.01 -23.91
C GLY A 13 14.75 -17.93 -25.13
N GLN A 14 13.57 -18.11 -25.72
CA GLN A 14 13.35 -18.94 -26.92
C GLN A 14 13.45 -18.12 -28.21
N ILE A 15 13.12 -16.82 -28.14
CA ILE A 15 13.09 -15.94 -29.33
C ILE A 15 14.35 -15.08 -29.50
N CYS A 16 15.22 -14.99 -28.47
CA CYS A 16 16.38 -14.11 -28.50
C CYS A 16 17.39 -14.57 -29.58
N PRO A 17 17.60 -13.79 -30.66
CA PRO A 17 18.42 -14.24 -31.80
C PRO A 17 19.92 -14.21 -31.50
N THR A 18 20.34 -13.44 -30.49
CA THR A 18 21.75 -13.25 -30.11
C THR A 18 22.14 -14.06 -28.86
N ALA A 19 21.23 -14.86 -28.32
CA ALA A 19 21.40 -15.57 -27.04
C ALA A 19 21.74 -14.65 -25.85
N ALA A 20 21.39 -13.35 -25.91
CA ALA A 20 21.51 -12.44 -24.78
C ALA A 20 20.66 -12.88 -23.57
N ILE A 21 19.54 -13.56 -23.83
CA ILE A 21 18.80 -14.35 -22.85
C ILE A 21 18.90 -15.80 -23.28
N ARG A 22 19.50 -16.65 -22.44
CA ARG A 22 19.56 -18.09 -22.72
C ARG A 22 18.16 -18.73 -22.62
N PRO A 23 17.93 -19.86 -23.29
CA PRO A 23 16.77 -20.70 -23.04
C PRO A 23 16.70 -21.11 -21.56
N LEU A 24 15.49 -21.03 -20.99
CA LEU A 24 15.14 -21.37 -19.61
C LEU A 24 13.89 -22.24 -19.62
N SER A 25 13.83 -23.25 -18.75
CA SER A 25 12.56 -23.95 -18.47
C SER A 25 11.70 -23.14 -17.50
N LEU A 26 10.40 -23.45 -17.44
CA LEU A 26 9.51 -22.84 -16.44
C LEU A 26 9.91 -23.23 -15.01
N ASP A 27 10.34 -24.48 -14.81
CA ASP A 27 10.80 -24.93 -13.50
C ASP A 27 12.07 -24.20 -13.06
N GLU A 28 13.00 -23.94 -13.97
CA GLU A 28 14.17 -23.14 -13.67
C GLU A 28 13.80 -21.71 -13.31
N LYS A 29 12.97 -21.06 -14.15
CA LYS A 29 12.50 -19.70 -13.90
C LYS A 29 11.84 -19.56 -12.53
N LEU A 30 11.01 -20.52 -12.15
CA LEU A 30 10.23 -20.51 -10.92
C LEU A 30 10.94 -21.15 -9.72
N GLY A 31 12.14 -21.71 -9.91
CA GLY A 31 12.90 -22.38 -8.85
C GLY A 31 12.21 -23.66 -8.34
N ARG A 32 11.62 -24.45 -9.24
CA ARG A 32 10.88 -25.68 -8.93
C ARG A 32 11.69 -26.92 -9.25
N GLY A 33 11.29 -28.06 -8.69
CA GLY A 33 11.94 -29.35 -8.93
C GLY A 33 13.43 -29.32 -8.57
N VAL A 34 14.28 -29.67 -9.53
CA VAL A 34 15.74 -29.70 -9.35
C VAL A 34 16.34 -28.32 -9.03
N TYR A 35 15.62 -27.23 -9.30
CA TYR A 35 16.06 -25.85 -9.05
C TYR A 35 15.65 -25.31 -7.67
N ALA A 36 14.96 -26.10 -6.85
CA ALA A 36 14.46 -25.66 -5.54
C ALA A 36 15.56 -25.10 -4.62
N ALA A 37 16.75 -25.70 -4.66
CA ALA A 37 17.90 -25.24 -3.86
C ALA A 37 18.46 -23.89 -4.33
N SER A 38 18.33 -23.57 -5.63
CA SER A 38 18.79 -22.29 -6.20
C SER A 38 17.74 -21.19 -6.10
N GLY A 39 16.47 -21.56 -5.96
CA GLY A 39 15.34 -20.64 -5.98
C GLY A 39 15.02 -20.11 -7.39
N PRO A 40 14.04 -19.20 -7.51
CA PRO A 40 13.60 -18.66 -8.78
C PRO A 40 14.65 -17.75 -9.41
N ILE A 41 14.60 -17.63 -10.74
CA ILE A 41 15.40 -16.64 -11.47
C ILE A 41 14.91 -15.24 -11.12
N ARG A 42 15.82 -14.42 -10.60
CA ARG A 42 15.60 -13.02 -10.28
C ARG A 42 16.06 -12.17 -11.47
N MET A 43 15.16 -11.34 -11.98
CA MET A 43 15.47 -10.32 -12.97
C MET A 43 16.02 -9.04 -12.34
N GLY A 44 15.85 -8.90 -11.03
CA GLY A 44 16.18 -7.68 -10.29
C GLY A 44 15.38 -7.59 -8.99
N THR A 45 15.29 -6.39 -8.44
CA THR A 45 14.57 -6.09 -7.19
C THR A 45 13.78 -4.80 -7.33
N ALA A 46 12.57 -4.77 -6.77
CA ALA A 46 11.74 -3.57 -6.72
C ALA A 46 12.14 -2.68 -5.52
N PHE A 47 12.20 -1.37 -5.74
CA PHE A 47 12.48 -0.36 -4.72
C PHE A 47 11.38 0.69 -4.72
N VAL A 48 10.88 1.04 -3.54
CA VAL A 48 9.87 2.08 -3.33
C VAL A 48 10.58 3.42 -3.12
N ASP A 49 10.27 4.39 -3.99
CA ASP A 49 10.60 5.79 -3.79
C ASP A 49 9.58 6.42 -2.82
N ARG A 50 10.00 6.59 -1.57
CA ARG A 50 9.15 7.16 -0.50
C ARG A 50 8.79 8.62 -0.72
N ASN A 51 9.50 9.35 -1.58
CA ASN A 51 9.16 10.75 -1.91
C ASN A 51 8.08 10.85 -2.99
N ARG A 52 7.66 9.72 -3.58
CA ARG A 52 6.69 9.68 -4.68
C ARG A 52 5.55 8.72 -4.45
N CYS A 53 5.76 7.70 -3.62
CA CYS A 53 4.75 6.72 -3.26
C CYS A 53 3.58 7.39 -2.51
N LEU A 54 2.35 7.19 -2.98
CA LEU A 54 1.16 7.90 -2.47
C LEU A 54 0.97 7.77 -0.94
N PRO A 55 1.11 6.57 -0.32
CA PRO A 55 0.98 6.42 1.13
C PRO A 55 2.18 6.94 1.94
N TRP A 56 3.33 7.17 1.29
CA TRP A 56 4.54 7.69 1.93
C TRP A 56 4.66 9.22 1.83
N ALA A 57 4.42 9.77 0.64
CA ALA A 57 4.70 11.15 0.30
C ALA A 57 3.50 12.09 0.41
N MET A 58 2.28 11.56 0.25
CA MET A 58 1.07 12.37 0.11
C MET A 58 -0.04 11.99 1.09
N ASP A 59 0.21 11.03 1.98
CA ASP A 59 -0.79 10.46 2.89
C ASP A 59 -2.09 10.08 2.15
N ARG A 60 -1.94 9.49 0.96
CA ARG A 60 -3.05 9.01 0.12
C ARG A 60 -3.09 7.48 0.11
N PRO A 61 -4.24 6.84 0.40
CA PRO A 61 -4.38 5.39 0.34
C PRO A 61 -4.03 4.83 -1.05
N CYS A 62 -3.21 3.78 -1.09
CA CYS A 62 -2.84 3.06 -2.30
C CYS A 62 -2.17 1.73 -1.92
N ILE A 63 -2.63 0.63 -2.51
CA ILE A 63 -2.10 -0.72 -2.29
C ILE A 63 -1.80 -1.49 -3.58
N VAL A 64 -1.90 -0.82 -4.74
CA VAL A 64 -1.83 -1.43 -6.08
C VAL A 64 -0.60 -2.33 -6.28
N CYS A 65 0.57 -1.91 -5.78
CA CYS A 65 1.79 -2.71 -5.91
C CYS A 65 1.75 -4.02 -5.10
N GLN A 66 1.12 -4.00 -3.93
CA GLN A 66 0.91 -5.19 -3.09
C GLN A 66 -0.13 -6.11 -3.74
N GLU A 67 -1.27 -5.58 -4.17
CA GLU A 67 -2.36 -6.34 -4.76
C GLU A 67 -1.92 -7.06 -6.03
N ASN A 68 -1.16 -6.37 -6.88
CA ASN A 68 -0.69 -6.92 -8.16
C ASN A 68 0.61 -7.71 -8.06
N CYS A 69 1.24 -7.84 -6.88
CA CYS A 69 2.39 -8.72 -6.73
C CYS A 69 1.97 -10.17 -7.02
N PRO A 70 2.52 -10.83 -8.06
CA PRO A 70 2.03 -12.12 -8.53
C PRO A 70 2.59 -13.32 -7.74
N LEU A 71 3.49 -13.06 -6.78
CA LEU A 71 4.14 -14.11 -6.01
C LEU A 71 3.26 -14.60 -4.86
N SER A 72 3.43 -15.87 -4.51
CA SER A 72 2.79 -16.50 -3.36
C SER A 72 3.86 -17.24 -2.53
N PRO A 73 4.21 -16.76 -1.33
CA PRO A 73 3.79 -15.49 -0.71
C PRO A 73 4.21 -14.24 -1.51
N LYS A 74 3.46 -13.15 -1.36
CA LYS A 74 3.78 -11.87 -2.02
C LYS A 74 5.15 -11.34 -1.54
N ALA A 75 5.89 -10.72 -2.46
CA ALA A 75 7.13 -10.02 -2.15
C ALA A 75 6.91 -8.58 -1.72
N ILE A 76 5.69 -8.06 -1.82
CA ILE A 76 5.33 -6.74 -1.32
C ILE A 76 4.33 -6.95 -0.20
N TYR A 77 4.62 -6.43 0.98
CA TYR A 77 3.72 -6.39 2.12
C TYR A 77 3.47 -4.94 2.53
N VAL A 78 2.52 -4.70 3.42
CA VAL A 78 2.16 -3.35 3.87
C VAL A 78 2.26 -3.24 5.37
N GLU A 79 2.62 -2.04 5.83
CA GLU A 79 2.57 -1.63 7.22
C GLU A 79 1.44 -0.59 7.37
N ASP A 80 0.50 -0.85 8.28
CA ASP A 80 -0.62 0.05 8.53
C ASP A 80 -0.17 1.21 9.43
N VAL A 81 -0.34 2.44 8.94
CA VAL A 81 -0.03 3.68 9.64
C VAL A 81 -1.24 4.59 9.60
N PHE A 82 -1.63 5.14 10.75
CA PHE A 82 -2.69 6.14 10.81
C PHE A 82 -2.09 7.54 10.90
N ARG A 83 -2.57 8.46 10.07
CA ARG A 83 -2.15 9.87 10.08
C ARG A 83 -3.35 10.77 10.21
N ALA A 84 -3.29 11.74 11.12
CA ALA A 84 -4.30 12.79 11.18
C ALA A 84 -4.32 13.58 9.86
N VAL A 85 -5.50 13.79 9.30
CA VAL A 85 -5.66 14.66 8.13
C VAL A 85 -5.37 16.10 8.53
N ARG A 86 -5.01 16.94 7.55
CA ARG A 86 -4.80 18.37 7.79
C ARG A 86 -6.06 18.99 8.41
N ALA A 87 -5.90 19.71 9.52
CA ALA A 87 -7.00 20.27 10.31
C ALA A 87 -8.05 19.22 10.77
N GLY A 88 -7.65 17.94 10.85
CA GLY A 88 -8.52 16.85 11.28
C GLY A 88 -8.69 16.72 12.78
N VAL A 89 -7.96 17.52 13.58
CA VAL A 89 -8.10 17.53 15.04
C VAL A 89 -9.08 18.63 15.44
N MET A 90 -10.18 18.24 16.08
CA MET A 90 -11.26 19.17 16.42
C MET A 90 -12.09 18.67 17.60
N ALA A 91 -12.77 19.60 18.28
CA ALA A 91 -13.84 19.27 19.21
C ALA A 91 -15.11 18.91 18.44
N VAL A 92 -15.84 17.90 18.90
CA VAL A 92 -17.07 17.41 18.27
C VAL A 92 -18.21 17.31 19.27
N GLN A 93 -19.44 17.25 18.75
CA GLN A 93 -20.63 16.98 19.55
C GLN A 93 -21.18 15.60 19.16
N PRO A 94 -21.12 14.58 20.03
CA PRO A 94 -21.73 13.29 19.76
C PRO A 94 -23.25 13.44 19.67
N VAL A 95 -23.87 12.80 18.69
CA VAL A 95 -25.34 12.76 18.56
C VAL A 95 -25.89 11.50 19.20
N ASP A 96 -25.22 10.38 18.96
CA ASP A 96 -25.53 9.06 19.49
C ASP A 96 -24.24 8.21 19.52
N GLY A 97 -24.36 6.89 19.70
CA GLY A 97 -23.21 5.98 19.80
C GLY A 97 -22.42 5.80 18.50
N SER A 98 -22.98 6.15 17.35
CA SER A 98 -22.39 5.92 16.02
C SER A 98 -22.37 7.18 15.14
N SER A 99 -22.71 8.35 15.66
CA SER A 99 -22.65 9.59 14.89
C SER A 99 -22.30 10.81 15.72
N LEU A 100 -21.69 11.79 15.06
CA LEU A 100 -21.22 13.04 15.66
C LEU A 100 -21.36 14.21 14.70
N GLU A 101 -21.49 15.41 15.26
CA GLU A 101 -21.44 16.67 14.52
C GLU A 101 -20.02 17.24 14.58
N VAL A 102 -19.49 17.58 13.40
CA VAL A 102 -18.24 18.35 13.27
C VAL A 102 -18.54 19.84 13.06
N PRO A 103 -17.64 20.74 13.47
CA PRO A 103 -17.80 22.16 13.22
C PRO A 103 -17.91 22.46 11.72
N GLU A 104 -18.86 23.30 11.31
CA GLU A 104 -19.05 23.68 9.90
C GLU A 104 -17.78 24.28 9.28
N ALA A 105 -17.04 25.08 10.04
CA ALA A 105 -15.75 25.63 9.63
C ALA A 105 -14.69 24.56 9.31
N ALA A 106 -14.79 23.36 9.90
CA ALA A 106 -13.88 22.25 9.62
C ALA A 106 -14.19 21.55 8.29
N LEU A 107 -15.46 21.53 7.85
CA LEU A 107 -15.88 20.84 6.63
C LEU A 107 -15.11 21.32 5.38
N ALA A 108 -14.81 22.61 5.31
CA ALA A 108 -14.05 23.19 4.19
C ALA A 108 -12.58 22.73 4.13
N LEU A 109 -12.04 22.21 5.23
CA LEU A 109 -10.64 21.77 5.34
C LEU A 109 -10.50 20.24 5.30
N LEU A 110 -11.60 19.52 5.48
CA LEU A 110 -11.62 18.06 5.43
C LEU A 110 -11.70 17.53 3.99
N PRO A 111 -11.27 16.28 3.76
CA PRO A 111 -11.54 15.59 2.51
C PRO A 111 -13.05 15.59 2.19
N PRO A 112 -13.43 15.56 0.89
CA PRO A 112 -14.84 15.47 0.49
C PRO A 112 -15.55 14.25 1.08
N ALA A 113 -16.88 14.34 1.22
CA ALA A 113 -17.73 13.29 1.79
C ALA A 113 -17.42 11.87 1.25
N HIS A 114 -17.40 11.72 -0.08
CA HIS A 114 -17.14 10.44 -0.75
C HIS A 114 -15.72 9.89 -0.50
N VAL A 115 -14.78 10.76 -0.14
CA VAL A 115 -13.42 10.35 0.25
C VAL A 115 -13.41 9.92 1.71
N LEU A 116 -14.08 10.65 2.60
CA LEU A 116 -14.21 10.27 4.01
C LEU A 116 -14.92 8.91 4.17
N SER A 117 -15.92 8.60 3.34
CA SER A 117 -16.61 7.31 3.34
C SER A 117 -15.95 6.22 2.49
N SER A 118 -14.75 6.46 1.95
CA SER A 118 -14.02 5.47 1.13
C SER A 118 -13.62 4.19 1.87
N GLY A 119 -13.65 4.20 3.20
CA GLY A 119 -13.29 3.09 4.07
C GLY A 119 -11.89 3.20 4.68
N ASP A 120 -11.07 4.16 4.25
CA ASP A 120 -9.73 4.40 4.80
C ASP A 120 -9.70 5.53 5.86
N TYR A 121 -10.81 6.20 6.13
CA TYR A 121 -10.86 7.29 7.12
C TYR A 121 -11.56 6.86 8.40
N PHE A 122 -11.02 7.35 9.51
CA PHE A 122 -11.39 6.97 10.86
C PHE A 122 -11.48 8.20 11.75
N VAL A 123 -12.37 8.17 12.73
CA VAL A 123 -12.35 9.06 13.88
C VAL A 123 -11.59 8.35 15.00
N ALA A 124 -10.59 9.02 15.57
CA ALA A 124 -9.83 8.57 16.72
C ALA A 124 -10.03 9.53 17.91
N LYS A 125 -10.10 9.01 19.13
CA LYS A 125 -10.06 9.86 20.34
C LYS A 125 -8.66 10.44 20.53
N SER A 126 -8.55 11.75 20.73
CA SER A 126 -7.26 12.38 21.01
C SER A 126 -6.85 12.16 22.46
N GLY A 127 -5.61 11.71 22.70
CA GLY A 127 -4.99 11.72 24.03
C GLY A 127 -5.27 10.54 24.98
N ALA A 128 -5.98 9.48 24.55
CA ALA A 128 -6.20 8.28 25.37
C ALA A 128 -5.10 7.22 25.17
N ALA A 129 -4.67 6.58 26.27
CA ALA A 129 -3.81 5.40 26.20
C ALA A 129 -4.58 4.24 25.56
N GLY A 130 -4.25 3.92 24.31
CA GLY A 130 -5.05 3.04 23.45
C GLY A 130 -5.99 3.87 22.56
N GLU A 131 -5.52 4.23 21.36
CA GLU A 131 -6.32 4.98 20.40
C GLU A 131 -7.44 4.10 19.82
N GLU A 132 -8.62 4.19 20.42
CA GLU A 132 -9.85 3.69 19.82
C GLU A 132 -10.15 4.46 18.53
N ARG A 133 -10.46 3.72 17.46
CA ARG A 133 -10.77 4.27 16.13
C ARG A 133 -12.09 3.73 15.59
N ARG A 134 -12.88 4.57 14.95
CA ARG A 134 -14.11 4.15 14.25
C ARG A 134 -14.07 4.60 12.81
N ARG A 135 -14.33 3.67 11.90
CA ARG A 135 -14.35 3.95 10.46
C ARG A 135 -15.51 4.90 10.15
N ILE A 136 -15.26 5.92 9.35
CA ILE A 136 -16.30 6.81 8.84
C ILE A 136 -17.01 6.07 7.70
N VAL A 137 -18.34 5.99 7.77
CA VAL A 137 -19.16 5.27 6.79
C VAL A 137 -19.98 6.22 5.92
N ASP A 138 -20.31 7.41 6.43
CA ASP A 138 -21.07 8.42 5.68
C ASP A 138 -20.83 9.83 6.26
N GLN A 139 -21.14 10.84 5.45
CA GLN A 139 -21.12 12.24 5.85
C GLN A 139 -22.27 13.01 5.20
N ALA A 140 -23.09 13.66 6.02
CA ALA A 140 -24.23 14.46 5.60
C ALA A 140 -24.21 15.83 6.29
N GLY A 141 -23.79 16.87 5.57
CA GLY A 141 -23.64 18.21 6.15
C GLY A 141 -22.59 18.25 7.27
N THR A 142 -22.94 18.62 8.49
CA THR A 142 -22.02 18.58 9.63
C THR A 142 -21.95 17.20 10.30
N ARG A 143 -22.84 16.28 9.94
CA ARG A 143 -22.95 14.98 10.58
C ARG A 143 -22.00 13.96 9.94
N LEU A 144 -21.18 13.31 10.77
CA LEU A 144 -20.40 12.13 10.42
C LEU A 144 -21.04 10.88 11.04
N SER A 145 -21.18 9.84 10.21
CA SER A 145 -21.63 8.52 10.64
C SER A 145 -20.44 7.57 10.72
N LEU A 146 -20.41 6.76 11.78
CA LEU A 146 -19.33 5.85 12.13
C LEU A 146 -19.82 4.40 12.09
N SER A 147 -18.92 3.48 11.76
CA SER A 147 -19.22 2.03 11.79
C SER A 147 -19.54 1.55 13.20
N GLU A 148 -20.54 0.67 13.29
CA GLU A 148 -21.01 0.03 14.52
C GLU A 148 -20.29 -1.29 14.82
N ASP A 149 -19.44 -1.78 13.90
CA ASP A 149 -18.77 -3.09 14.01
C ASP A 149 -17.90 -3.21 15.27
N PHE A 150 -17.39 -2.07 15.75
CA PHE A 150 -16.60 -1.95 16.96
C PHE A 150 -17.12 -0.74 17.73
N PRO A 151 -18.11 -0.83 18.63
CA PRO A 151 -18.66 0.34 19.33
C PRO A 151 -17.64 0.92 20.33
N TRP A 152 -17.72 2.22 20.62
CA TRP A 152 -16.85 2.88 21.60
C TRP A 152 -16.91 2.20 22.97
N GLN A 153 -15.75 1.87 23.56
CA GLN A 153 -15.71 1.32 24.92
C GLN A 153 -16.16 2.36 25.94
N THR A 154 -15.69 3.59 25.79
CA THR A 154 -16.20 4.76 26.51
C THR A 154 -16.90 5.68 25.51
N PRO A 155 -18.16 6.09 25.71
CA PRO A 155 -18.81 7.05 24.82
C PRO A 155 -18.00 8.35 24.68
N LEU A 156 -18.09 9.01 23.52
CA LEU A 156 -17.54 10.34 23.35
C LEU A 156 -18.32 11.33 24.22
N GLU A 157 -17.63 12.22 24.93
CA GLU A 157 -18.26 13.30 25.70
C GLU A 157 -18.53 14.50 24.79
N PRO A 158 -19.56 15.32 25.08
CA PRO A 158 -19.75 16.61 24.42
C PRO A 158 -18.51 17.50 24.50
N GLY A 159 -18.01 17.96 23.35
CA GLY A 159 -16.78 18.74 23.27
C GLY A 159 -15.49 17.92 23.31
N ALA A 160 -15.58 16.58 23.28
CA ALA A 160 -14.40 15.72 23.19
C ALA A 160 -13.56 16.07 21.95
N THR A 161 -12.24 16.08 22.13
CA THR A 161 -11.31 16.29 21.02
C THR A 161 -11.05 14.96 20.30
N ILE A 162 -11.32 14.93 19.01
CA ILE A 162 -11.03 13.80 18.13
C ILE A 162 -9.96 14.16 17.11
N ALA A 163 -9.42 13.15 16.44
CA ALA A 163 -8.63 13.27 15.23
C ALA A 163 -9.27 12.45 14.10
N ILE A 164 -9.59 13.09 12.98
CA ILE A 164 -9.87 12.38 11.73
C ILE A 164 -8.54 11.88 11.18
N GLN A 165 -8.40 10.58 11.06
CA GLN A 165 -7.20 9.90 10.61
C GLN A 165 -7.47 9.15 9.30
N VAL A 166 -6.51 9.17 8.39
CA VAL A 166 -6.45 8.26 7.24
C VAL A 166 -5.57 7.06 7.58
N ARG A 167 -6.02 5.86 7.24
CA ARG A 167 -5.26 4.62 7.30
C ARG A 167 -4.45 4.48 6.02
N LEU A 168 -3.14 4.39 6.17
CA LEU A 168 -2.18 4.28 5.08
C LEU A 168 -1.52 2.92 5.15
N GLN A 169 -1.54 2.21 4.05
CA GLN A 169 -0.90 0.90 3.92
C GLN A 169 0.42 1.09 3.19
N ARG A 170 1.50 1.31 3.95
CA ARG A 170 2.80 1.69 3.39
C ARG A 170 3.52 0.45 2.86
N PRO A 171 3.81 0.38 1.55
CA PRO A 171 4.40 -0.82 0.96
C PRO A 171 5.87 -0.98 1.35
N GLN A 172 6.26 -2.23 1.63
CA GLN A 172 7.61 -2.70 1.87
C GLN A 172 7.92 -3.87 0.92
N VAL A 173 9.15 -3.94 0.43
CA VAL A 173 9.59 -5.01 -0.47
C VAL A 173 10.44 -6.01 0.30
N ASP A 174 10.02 -7.27 0.31
CA ASP A 174 10.79 -8.40 0.80
C ASP A 174 11.85 -8.78 -0.24
N LEU A 175 13.11 -8.46 0.07
CA LEU A 175 14.27 -8.68 -0.79
C LEU A 175 14.57 -10.17 -1.00
N GLN A 176 14.12 -11.05 -0.11
CA GLN A 176 14.30 -12.49 -0.26
C GLN A 176 13.27 -13.10 -1.21
N ARG A 177 12.12 -12.46 -1.40
CA ARG A 177 11.05 -12.97 -2.28
C ARG A 177 10.99 -12.26 -3.63
N CYS A 178 11.39 -10.99 -3.70
CA CYS A 178 11.28 -10.21 -4.94
C CYS A 178 12.12 -10.83 -6.06
N ILE A 179 11.47 -11.09 -7.21
CA ILE A 179 12.14 -11.60 -8.42
C ILE A 179 12.33 -10.50 -9.48
N GLY A 180 11.95 -9.25 -9.19
CA GLY A 180 12.08 -8.15 -10.14
C GLY A 180 11.17 -8.25 -11.36
N CYS A 181 9.96 -8.81 -11.23
CA CYS A 181 9.06 -8.99 -12.37
C CYS A 181 8.53 -7.68 -12.99
N GLY A 182 8.59 -6.55 -12.29
CA GLY A 182 8.18 -5.25 -12.85
C GLY A 182 6.67 -5.02 -12.93
N VAL A 183 5.82 -5.97 -12.52
CA VAL A 183 4.36 -5.76 -12.47
C VAL A 183 4.00 -4.57 -11.58
N CYS A 184 4.62 -4.46 -10.40
CA CYS A 184 4.39 -3.33 -9.51
C CYS A 184 4.81 -1.97 -10.08
N GLU A 185 5.89 -1.91 -10.87
CA GLU A 185 6.32 -0.69 -11.56
C GLU A 185 5.32 -0.33 -12.66
N HIS A 186 4.87 -1.32 -13.43
CA HIS A 186 3.91 -1.13 -14.50
C HIS A 186 2.56 -0.60 -14.00
N GLU A 187 2.01 -1.24 -12.96
CA GLU A 187 0.70 -0.91 -12.38
C GLU A 187 0.74 0.35 -11.50
N CYS A 188 1.92 0.89 -11.21
CA CYS A 188 2.04 2.04 -10.31
C CYS A 188 1.25 3.25 -10.87
N PRO A 189 0.25 3.77 -10.14
CA PRO A 189 -0.62 4.84 -10.63
C PRO A 189 0.07 6.20 -10.69
N VAL A 190 1.29 6.32 -10.14
CA VAL A 190 2.05 7.58 -10.14
C VAL A 190 2.58 7.85 -11.55
N SER A 191 2.18 9.00 -12.11
CA SER A 191 2.60 9.47 -13.43
C SER A 191 4.05 9.98 -13.45
N GLY A 192 4.63 10.05 -14.65
CA GLY A 192 6.04 10.40 -14.85
C GLY A 192 6.94 9.24 -14.46
N LEU A 193 7.87 9.46 -13.52
CA LEU A 193 8.60 8.34 -12.92
C LEU A 193 7.61 7.48 -12.11
N ARG A 194 7.83 6.18 -11.96
CA ARG A 194 6.99 5.36 -11.07
C ARG A 194 7.49 5.45 -9.63
N ALA A 195 6.59 5.29 -8.67
CA ALA A 195 6.95 5.34 -7.25
C ALA A 195 7.53 4.02 -6.71
N ILE A 196 7.40 2.93 -7.48
CA ILE A 196 8.12 1.69 -7.25
C ILE A 196 8.76 1.29 -8.57
N ARG A 197 10.03 0.92 -8.55
CA ARG A 197 10.81 0.63 -9.76
C ARG A 197 11.70 -0.58 -9.56
N VAL A 198 11.86 -1.38 -10.59
CA VAL A 198 12.78 -2.51 -10.61
C VAL A 198 14.13 -2.05 -11.14
N THR A 199 15.19 -2.40 -10.41
CA THR A 199 16.56 -2.28 -10.89
C THR A 199 17.21 -3.66 -11.01
N ALA A 200 18.43 -3.73 -11.52
CA ALA A 200 19.16 -4.98 -11.74
C ALA A 200 19.67 -5.62 -10.43
N GLU A 201 19.33 -5.02 -9.28
CA GLU A 201 19.92 -5.38 -8.01
C GLU A 201 19.35 -6.72 -7.55
N ASN A 202 20.23 -7.56 -7.04
CA ASN A 202 19.96 -8.94 -6.67
C ASN A 202 19.48 -9.84 -7.84
N GLU A 203 19.78 -9.50 -9.09
CA GLU A 203 19.46 -10.37 -10.22
C GLU A 203 20.37 -11.61 -10.30
N THR A 204 19.87 -12.70 -10.86
CA THR A 204 20.61 -13.98 -10.95
C THR A 204 21.71 -13.96 -12.02
N ARG A 205 21.63 -13.08 -13.02
CA ARG A 205 22.53 -13.10 -14.20
C ARG A 205 23.97 -12.69 -13.87
N THR A 206 24.17 -11.87 -12.85
CA THR A 206 25.50 -11.37 -12.48
C THR A 206 25.66 -11.27 -10.96
N ARG A 207 26.72 -11.90 -10.44
CA ARG A 207 27.02 -11.84 -9.00
C ARG A 207 27.38 -10.43 -8.52
N LYS A 208 27.82 -9.55 -9.43
CA LYS A 208 28.20 -8.17 -9.08
C LYS A 208 27.02 -7.32 -8.60
N HIS A 209 25.78 -7.71 -8.94
CA HIS A 209 24.58 -7.01 -8.49
C HIS A 209 24.00 -7.58 -7.19
N GLY A 210 24.66 -8.56 -6.55
CA GLY A 210 24.20 -9.11 -5.29
C GLY A 210 24.03 -8.03 -4.22
N LEU A 211 22.92 -8.06 -3.50
CA LEU A 211 22.71 -7.21 -2.33
C LEU A 211 23.37 -7.91 -1.11
N ALA A 212 24.12 -7.16 -0.32
CA ALA A 212 24.57 -7.63 0.99
C ALA A 212 23.34 -7.64 1.92
N LEU A 213 22.80 -8.83 2.17
CA LEU A 213 21.64 -9.09 3.02
C LEU A 213 22.04 -9.89 4.25
#